data_AF-U3GEW9-F1
#
_entry.id   AF-U3GEW9-F1
#
_cell.length_a   1.000
_cell.length_b   1.000
_cell.length_c   1.000
_cell.angle_alpha   90.00
_cell.angle_beta   90.00
_cell.angle_gamma   90.00
#
_symmetry.space_group_name_H-M   'P 1'
#
loop_
_entity.id
_entity.type
_entity.pdbx_description
1 polymer ?
#
loop_
_entity_poly.entity_id
_entity_poly.type
_entity_poly.pdbx_seq_one_letter_code
_entity_poly.pdbx_strand_id
1 'polypeptide(L)'
;MEVLQLPADGSSVWAGMSDLELITPDGRHRVRLPYDGEPPHGDSCHRIEIDGVPAPGYAWGCHFACTPDSRLLAMSWMEKRIERKTAVFDLGGRRYFVLPFYMGDFCFRWPHLDGAGPASEQRSYTFNGAENWLAY
;
A
#
# COMPACT_ATOMS: atom_id res chain seq x y z
N MET A 1 16.19 -10.51 -0.63
CA MET A 1 15.03 -9.99 0.10
C MET A 1 15.49 -8.82 0.94
N GLU A 2 15.09 -7.62 0.57
CA GLU A 2 15.39 -6.37 1.28
C GLU A 2 14.30 -6.11 2.33
N VAL A 3 14.65 -5.50 3.46
CA VAL A 3 13.71 -5.21 4.55
C VAL A 3 13.61 -3.70 4.72
N LEU A 4 12.39 -3.16 4.63
CA LEU A 4 12.13 -1.73 4.81
C LEU A 4 11.21 -1.52 6.01
N GLN A 5 11.62 -0.61 6.89
CA GLN A 5 10.81 -0.17 8.01
C GLN A 5 9.92 0.98 7.56
N LEU A 6 8.60 0.83 7.71
CA LEU A 6 7.64 1.88 7.38
C LEU A 6 7.76 3.03 8.41
N PRO A 7 7.78 4.30 7.96
CA PRO A 7 7.91 5.45 8.86
C PRO A 7 6.71 5.64 9.78
N ALA A 8 6.98 6.02 11.04
CA ALA A 8 5.93 6.30 12.02
C ALA A 8 5.22 7.65 11.81
N ASP A 9 5.75 8.51 10.93
CA ASP A 9 5.16 9.81 10.58
C ASP A 9 4.11 9.72 9.47
N GLY A 10 3.86 8.51 8.95
CA GLY A 10 2.90 8.24 7.90
C GLY A 10 3.39 8.56 6.49
N SER A 11 4.65 8.99 6.31
CA SER A 11 5.23 9.15 4.97
C SER A 11 5.35 7.81 4.23
N SER A 12 5.35 7.88 2.91
CA SER A 12 5.57 6.70 2.08
C SER A 12 7.05 6.34 1.99
N VAL A 13 7.33 5.07 1.73
CA VAL A 13 8.64 4.60 1.26
C VAL A 13 8.49 3.98 -0.11
N TRP A 14 9.49 4.19 -0.95
CA TRP A 14 9.60 3.53 -2.24
C TRP A 14 10.28 2.16 -2.09
N ALA A 15 9.72 1.12 -2.71
CA ALA A 15 10.17 -0.27 -2.56
C ALA A 15 10.26 -1.01 -3.91
N GLY A 16 11.34 -0.81 -4.67
CA GLY A 16 11.43 -1.14 -6.11
C GLY A 16 11.54 -2.61 -6.57
N MET A 17 12.32 -2.81 -7.64
CA MET A 17 12.44 -4.05 -8.43
C MET A 17 13.20 -5.19 -7.72
N SER A 18 12.72 -5.60 -6.55
CA SER A 18 13.30 -6.70 -5.76
C SER A 18 12.25 -7.33 -4.85
N ASP A 19 12.54 -8.52 -4.32
CA ASP A 19 11.75 -9.08 -3.22
C ASP A 19 11.94 -8.25 -1.96
N LEU A 20 10.84 -7.80 -1.35
CA LEU A 20 10.86 -6.92 -0.19
C LEU A 20 10.02 -7.48 0.97
N GLU A 21 10.39 -7.12 2.19
CA GLU A 21 9.55 -7.25 3.37
C GLU A 21 9.40 -5.86 4.01
N LEU A 22 8.17 -5.37 4.10
CA LEU A 22 7.84 -4.15 4.82
C LEU A 22 7.48 -4.51 6.26
N ILE A 23 7.98 -3.73 7.21
CA ILE A 23 7.67 -3.87 8.63
C ILE A 23 6.93 -2.61 9.08
N THR A 24 5.78 -2.77 9.75
CA THR A 24 5.02 -1.62 10.26
C THR A 24 5.78 -0.85 11.35
N PRO A 25 5.47 0.44 11.59
CA PRO A 25 6.20 1.27 12.56
C PRO A 25 6.48 0.63 13.92
N ASP A 26 5.54 -0.17 14.44
CA ASP A 26 5.65 -0.87 15.72
C ASP A 26 6.20 -2.30 15.64
N GLY A 27 6.54 -2.77 14.44
CA GLY A 27 7.07 -4.11 14.19
C GLY A 27 6.06 -5.25 14.23
N ARG A 28 4.76 -4.98 14.47
CA ARG A 28 3.75 -6.03 14.64
C ARG A 28 3.38 -6.75 13.36
N HIS A 29 3.32 -6.03 12.24
CA HIS A 29 2.90 -6.59 10.97
C HIS A 29 4.07 -6.66 9.99
N ARG A 30 4.05 -7.71 9.16
CA ARG A 30 5.02 -7.92 8.09
C ARG A 30 4.30 -8.10 6.77
N VAL A 31 4.69 -7.31 5.78
CA VAL A 31 4.13 -7.40 4.42
C VAL A 31 5.23 -7.82 3.48
N ARG A 32 5.14 -9.04 2.99
CA ARG A 32 6.05 -9.57 1.98
C ARG A 32 5.55 -9.21 0.59
N LEU A 33 6.49 -8.76 -0.21
CA LEU A 33 6.29 -8.35 -1.57
C LEU A 33 7.25 -9.14 -2.46
N PRO A 34 6.91 -10.41 -2.82
CA PRO A 34 7.66 -11.13 -3.82
C PRO A 34 7.54 -10.44 -5.17
N TYR A 35 8.67 -10.13 -5.79
CA TYR A 35 8.74 -9.48 -7.08
C TYR A 35 8.27 -10.44 -8.18
N ASP A 36 7.35 -9.97 -9.00
CA ASP A 36 6.79 -10.71 -10.14
C ASP A 36 7.22 -10.07 -11.46
N GLY A 37 7.47 -8.76 -11.45
CA GLY A 37 7.80 -7.97 -12.64
C GLY A 37 6.60 -7.74 -13.56
N GLU A 38 6.68 -6.69 -14.38
CA GLU A 38 5.72 -6.44 -15.46
C GLU A 38 6.31 -6.87 -16.82
N PRO A 39 5.73 -7.86 -17.53
CA PRO A 39 6.11 -8.15 -18.92
C PRO A 39 5.54 -7.08 -19.88
N PRO A 40 6.26 -6.60 -20.92
CA PRO A 40 7.64 -6.89 -21.33
C PRO A 40 8.68 -5.87 -20.81
N HIS A 41 8.29 -4.88 -20.01
CA HIS A 41 9.16 -3.81 -19.52
C HIS A 41 9.08 -3.73 -17.98
N GLY A 42 10.22 -3.94 -17.32
CA GLY A 42 10.41 -4.23 -15.90
C GLY A 42 9.96 -3.16 -14.91
N ASP A 43 8.67 -2.87 -14.86
CA ASP A 43 8.09 -2.07 -13.80
C ASP A 43 7.87 -2.92 -12.54
N SER A 44 7.82 -2.23 -11.40
CA SER A 44 7.79 -2.87 -10.10
C SER A 44 6.40 -3.39 -9.75
N CYS A 45 6.14 -4.66 -10.06
CA CYS A 45 4.92 -5.39 -9.75
C CYS A 45 5.21 -6.53 -8.78
N HIS A 46 4.44 -6.60 -7.69
CA HIS A 46 4.65 -7.55 -6.60
C HIS A 46 3.37 -8.28 -6.23
N ARG A 47 3.51 -9.55 -5.84
CA ARG A 47 2.48 -10.24 -5.07
C ARG A 47 2.44 -9.66 -3.65
N ILE A 48 1.31 -9.77 -2.97
CA ILE A 48 1.14 -9.23 -1.62
C ILE A 48 0.85 -10.37 -0.66
N GLU A 49 1.64 -10.49 0.40
CA GLU A 49 1.39 -11.38 1.53
C GLU A 49 1.49 -10.57 2.82
N ILE A 50 0.41 -10.53 3.61
CA ILE A 50 0.31 -9.78 4.86
C ILE A 50 0.24 -10.79 6.00
N ASP A 51 1.22 -10.76 6.91
CA ASP A 51 1.35 -11.68 8.04
C ASP A 51 1.24 -13.16 7.64
N GLY A 52 1.84 -13.51 6.49
CA GLY A 52 1.80 -14.87 5.94
C GLY A 52 0.52 -15.24 5.19
N VAL A 53 -0.44 -14.32 5.07
CA VAL A 53 -1.70 -14.53 4.34
C VAL A 53 -1.64 -13.81 2.99
N PRO A 54 -1.89 -14.51 1.86
CA PRO A 54 -2.00 -13.87 0.56
C PRO A 54 -3.11 -12.81 0.56
N ALA A 55 -2.79 -11.60 0.13
CA ALA A 55 -3.75 -10.51 -0.05
C ALA A 55 -4.14 -10.38 -1.53
N PRO A 56 -5.34 -9.86 -1.84
CA PRO A 56 -5.83 -9.75 -3.21
C PRO A 56 -5.03 -8.74 -4.04
N GLY A 57 -4.98 -8.99 -5.34
CA GLY A 57 -4.33 -8.12 -6.32
C GLY A 57 -2.81 -8.10 -6.23
N TYR A 58 -2.22 -7.01 -6.74
CA TYR A 58 -0.78 -6.81 -6.86
C TYR A 58 -0.42 -5.39 -6.42
N ALA A 59 0.72 -5.23 -5.76
CA ALA A 59 1.27 -3.90 -5.51
C ALA A 59 2.05 -3.45 -6.75
N TRP A 60 1.90 -2.17 -7.12
CA TRP A 60 2.57 -1.58 -8.27
C TRP A 60 3.22 -0.24 -7.90
N GLY A 61 4.36 0.12 -8.49
CA GLY A 61 4.89 1.50 -8.44
C GLY A 61 5.14 1.98 -7.01
N CYS A 62 6.13 1.39 -6.39
CA CYS A 62 6.15 0.93 -5.01
C CYS A 62 6.18 1.94 -3.86
N HIS A 63 5.28 2.91 -3.81
CA HIS A 63 5.06 3.69 -2.60
C HIS A 63 4.14 2.94 -1.63
N PHE A 64 4.58 2.85 -0.37
CA PHE A 64 3.84 2.24 0.73
C PHE A 64 3.86 3.17 1.93
N ALA A 65 2.71 3.42 2.54
CA ALA A 65 2.59 4.25 3.74
C ALA A 65 1.75 3.53 4.78
N CYS A 66 2.06 3.72 6.05
CA CYS A 66 1.33 3.12 7.15
C CYS A 66 0.83 4.19 8.10
N THR A 67 -0.32 3.97 8.76
CA THR A 67 -0.72 4.86 9.85
C THR A 67 0.25 4.72 11.04
N PRO A 68 0.44 5.77 11.86
CA PRO A 68 1.36 5.72 13.00
C PRO A 68 1.08 4.60 14.01
N ASP A 69 -0.20 4.20 14.14
CA ASP A 69 -0.66 3.10 14.99
C ASP A 69 -0.50 1.71 14.34
N SER A 70 0.13 1.65 13.16
CA SER A 70 0.38 0.43 12.38
C SER A 70 -0.87 -0.34 11.96
N ARG A 71 -2.03 0.33 11.93
CA ARG A 71 -3.31 -0.31 11.62
C ARG A 71 -3.58 -0.40 10.12
N LEU A 72 -3.36 0.69 9.40
CA LEU A 72 -3.70 0.80 7.98
C LEU A 72 -2.44 0.88 7.13
N LEU A 73 -2.46 0.20 5.99
CA LEU A 73 -1.39 0.23 4.98
C LEU A 73 -1.97 0.67 3.64
N ALA A 74 -1.48 1.78 3.10
CA ALA A 74 -1.80 2.25 1.77
C ALA A 74 -0.73 1.79 0.78
N MET A 75 -1.16 1.37 -0.41
CA MET A 75 -0.29 1.03 -1.51
C MET A 75 -0.95 1.35 -2.84
N SER A 76 -0.11 1.63 -3.85
CA SER A 76 -0.56 1.55 -5.23
C SER A 76 -0.78 0.07 -5.59
N TRP A 77 -1.95 -0.21 -6.16
CA TRP A 77 -2.54 -1.54 -6.21
C TRP A 77 -3.27 -1.79 -7.55
N MET A 78 -3.26 -3.04 -8.00
CA MET A 78 -4.01 -3.50 -9.17
C MET A 78 -4.78 -4.78 -8.85
N GLU A 79 -6.07 -4.82 -9.15
CA GLU A 79 -6.89 -6.03 -8.99
C GLU A 79 -6.41 -7.15 -9.90
N LYS A 80 -6.25 -6.78 -11.17
CA LYS A 80 -5.68 -7.55 -12.28
C LYS A 80 -4.69 -6.58 -12.92
N ARG A 81 -3.52 -7.05 -13.36
CA ARG A 81 -2.39 -6.24 -13.90
C ARG A 81 -2.77 -5.42 -15.15
N ILE A 82 -3.69 -4.47 -15.00
CA ILE A 82 -4.41 -3.74 -16.05
C ILE A 82 -4.59 -2.29 -15.62
N GLU A 83 -5.19 -2.04 -14.45
CA GLU A 83 -5.51 -0.69 -13.97
C GLU A 83 -4.93 -0.43 -12.58
N ARG A 84 -4.17 0.67 -12.47
CA ARG A 84 -3.58 1.18 -11.22
C ARG A 84 -4.65 1.91 -10.40
N LYS A 85 -4.76 1.52 -9.14
CA LYS A 85 -5.64 2.10 -8.11
C LYS A 85 -4.84 2.29 -6.83
N THR A 86 -5.44 2.93 -5.84
CA THR A 86 -4.86 2.99 -4.50
C THR A 86 -5.75 2.18 -3.58
N ALA A 87 -5.15 1.22 -2.89
CA ALA A 87 -5.85 0.39 -1.91
C ALA A 87 -5.28 0.65 -0.51
N VAL A 88 -6.17 0.58 0.48
CA VAL A 88 -5.83 0.66 1.89
C VAL A 88 -6.27 -0.61 2.57
N PHE A 89 -5.34 -1.27 3.25
CA PHE A 89 -5.54 -2.52 3.97
C PHE A 89 -5.62 -2.24 5.47
N ASP A 90 -6.65 -2.74 6.14
CA ASP A 90 -6.75 -2.81 7.60
C ASP A 90 -6.09 -4.12 8.05
N LEU A 91 -4.85 -4.01 8.53
CA LEU A 91 -3.95 -5.15 8.80
C LEU A 91 -4.49 -6.04 9.91
N GLY A 92 -5.09 -5.44 10.95
CA GLY A 92 -5.75 -6.19 12.02
C GLY A 92 -7.13 -6.73 11.64
N GLY A 93 -7.82 -6.04 10.72
CA GLY A 93 -9.18 -6.39 10.30
C GLY A 93 -9.28 -7.38 9.14
N ARG A 94 -8.16 -7.73 8.47
CA ARG A 94 -8.13 -8.57 7.25
C ARG A 94 -9.15 -8.14 6.20
N ARG A 95 -9.14 -6.85 5.93
CA ARG A 95 -10.03 -6.22 4.96
C ARG A 95 -9.33 -5.07 4.26
N TYR A 96 -9.79 -4.72 3.08
CA TYR A 96 -9.21 -3.65 2.28
C TYR A 96 -10.30 -2.79 1.66
N PHE A 97 -9.93 -1.56 1.36
CA PHE A 97 -10.77 -0.57 0.72
C PHE A 97 -10.00 -0.01 -0.48
N VAL A 98 -10.66 0.07 -1.63
CA VAL A 98 -10.07 0.68 -2.82
C VAL A 98 -10.58 2.10 -2.91
N LEU A 99 -9.67 3.07 -2.96
CA LEU A 99 -10.04 4.48 -3.08
C LEU A 99 -10.81 4.74 -4.38
N PRO A 100 -11.69 5.74 -4.39
CA PRO A 100 -12.44 6.12 -5.60
C PRO A 100 -11.56 6.73 -6.71
N PHE A 101 -10.28 6.95 -6.42
CA PHE A 101 -9.29 7.46 -7.38
C PHE A 101 -7.89 6.99 -7.01
N TYR A 102 -6.98 7.08 -7.97
CA TYR A 102 -5.57 6.74 -7.81
C TYR A 102 -4.75 7.91 -7.20
N MET A 103 -3.84 7.58 -6.30
CA MET A 103 -2.75 8.40 -5.77
C MET A 103 -1.45 7.61 -5.91
N GLY A 104 -0.45 8.15 -6.62
CA GLY A 104 0.81 7.45 -6.87
C GLY A 104 1.86 7.60 -5.75
N ASP A 105 1.71 8.60 -4.91
CA ASP A 105 2.51 8.84 -3.71
C ASP A 105 1.65 9.55 -2.65
N PHE A 106 1.78 9.17 -1.38
CA PHE A 106 0.83 9.55 -0.36
C PHE A 106 1.42 9.50 1.04
N CYS A 107 0.77 10.21 1.96
CA CYS A 107 1.14 10.30 3.35
C CYS A 107 -0.11 10.15 4.22
N PHE A 108 -0.05 9.28 5.22
CA PHE A 108 -1.09 9.19 6.23
C PHE A 108 -0.99 10.33 7.24
N ARG A 109 -2.04 11.13 7.32
CA ARG A 109 -2.28 12.11 8.39
C ARG A 109 -3.65 11.83 8.98
N TRP A 110 -3.74 10.72 9.70
CA TRP A 110 -5.02 10.15 10.15
C TRP A 110 -5.95 11.21 10.75
N PRO A 111 -7.23 11.30 10.29
CA PRO A 111 -7.95 10.37 9.41
C PRO A 111 -7.85 10.68 7.91
N HIS A 112 -6.75 11.26 7.44
CA HIS A 112 -6.53 11.59 6.04
C HIS A 112 -5.44 10.72 5.41
N LEU A 113 -5.61 10.40 4.14
CA LEU A 113 -4.54 10.01 3.23
C LEU A 113 -4.35 11.16 2.24
N ASP A 114 -3.24 11.86 2.34
CA ASP A 114 -2.94 13.03 1.51
C ASP A 114 -1.97 12.63 0.40
N GLY A 115 -2.19 13.11 -0.82
CA GLY A 115 -1.25 12.96 -1.92
C GLY A 115 0.07 13.67 -1.60
N ALA A 116 1.17 12.92 -1.62
CA ALA A 116 2.51 13.45 -1.53
C ALA A 116 3.04 13.65 -2.96
N GLY A 117 3.48 14.87 -3.28
CA GLY A 117 4.09 15.17 -4.57
C GLY A 117 3.14 15.38 -5.76
N PRO A 118 3.71 15.75 -6.93
CA PRO A 118 2.95 16.15 -8.11
C PRO A 118 2.20 14.99 -8.78
N ALA A 119 2.64 13.75 -8.59
CA ALA A 119 2.03 12.55 -9.18
C ALA A 119 0.67 12.18 -8.56
N SER A 120 0.29 12.82 -7.45
CA SER A 120 -0.95 12.56 -6.73
C SER A 120 -1.99 13.66 -6.89
N GLU A 121 -1.72 14.62 -7.79
CA GLU A 121 -2.63 15.74 -8.12
C GLU A 121 -3.13 16.51 -6.88
N GLN A 122 -2.37 16.50 -5.77
CA GLN A 122 -2.75 17.07 -4.47
C GLN A 122 -4.12 16.59 -3.95
N ARG A 123 -4.56 15.40 -4.36
CA ARG A 123 -5.81 14.81 -3.87
C ARG A 123 -5.63 14.36 -2.43
N SER A 124 -6.72 14.34 -1.68
CA SER A 124 -6.76 13.73 -0.35
C SER A 124 -8.04 12.92 -0.19
N TYR A 125 -7.98 11.91 0.67
CA TYR A 125 -9.13 11.10 1.05
C TYR A 125 -9.28 11.16 2.58
N THR A 126 -10.49 11.45 3.06
CA THR A 126 -10.81 11.45 4.49
C THR A 126 -11.59 10.19 4.84
N PHE A 127 -11.04 9.40 5.76
CA PHE A 127 -11.73 8.23 6.31
C PHE A 127 -12.82 8.70 7.28
N ASN A 128 -14.07 8.34 7.00
CA ASN A 128 -15.21 8.76 7.81
C ASN A 128 -16.08 7.58 8.29
N GLY A 129 -15.67 6.34 7.98
CA GLY A 129 -16.37 5.12 8.36
C GLY A 129 -17.40 4.64 7.34
N ALA A 130 -17.61 5.38 6.24
CA ALA A 130 -18.49 4.96 5.14
C ALA A 130 -17.77 4.11 4.08
N GLU A 131 -16.49 3.79 4.29
CA GLU A 131 -15.72 2.97 3.36
C GLU A 131 -16.33 1.58 3.22
N ASN A 132 -16.48 1.13 1.97
CA ASN A 132 -16.92 -0.23 1.68
C ASN A 132 -15.73 -1.20 1.78
N TRP A 133 -15.46 -1.69 2.99
CA TRP A 133 -14.39 -2.64 3.24
C TRP A 133 -14.73 -4.05 2.74
N LEU A 134 -13.82 -4.62 1.95
CA LEU A 134 -13.89 -5.98 1.41
C LEU A 134 -13.00 -6.91 2.23
N ALA A 135 -13.48 -8.10 2.58
CA ALA A 135 -12.69 -9.11 3.28
C ALA A 135 -11.70 -9.82 2.34
N TYR A 136 -10.61 -10.36 2.90
CA TYR A 136 -9.69 -11.26 2.22
C TYR A 136 -9.12 -12.35 3.14
#